data_AF-A0A813FRA6-F1
#
_entry.id   AF-A0A813FRA6-F1
#
_cell.length_a   1.000
_cell.length_b   1.000
_cell.length_c   1.000
_cell.angle_alpha   90.00
_cell.angle_beta   90.00
_cell.angle_gamma   90.00
#
_symmetry.space_group_name_H-M   'P 1'
#
loop_
_entity.id
_entity.type
_entity.pdbx_description
1 polymer ?
#
loop_
_entity_poly.entity_id
_entity_poly.type
_entity_poly.pdbx_seq_one_letter_code
_entity_poly.pdbx_strand_id
1 'polypeptide(L)'
;MNDPYIVGGCLGSVLRRHRAKLKNLQKVVLAGASEAFASSCSRAWRGEDPRPSCLEGALCSRCISDPSHASRYSHAGGVVEEGGAGDSVVDAALLMLANYPADPNQSSLPPCRYGSQCRITKAEHLLRFLHPEQLPGGSGGSLNPRPASSARGITTTTRGIVSAEKPGDRPSTAGAKTPGSENFLRAPQGARSTPTITAKGQQQQQQQQVRRQASPLPKGTQLSSSSGSRCNPDQTPVCKYGEACYSQNPNHLAEFSHPWRQPGGESEQQAEERRETQQSHLVLNLAKAGDWEKVRKTLLQQPQLMDLRPANRTCALIHYAAFQLSTSTLDMLLTDFGADPLLQTKDGQTPLEMIKTALKTEVNMSATDRRRAENAMLRLGRSTGAKISPSATPGSSSPATEAAAKASRTVLTVTACIVDDLNGDYGMMSGFQNGKPTYEKATTHASSQKPLYMFFHQRLATGWCIGLDPTSDSDPLAYIGQTISKEDPCSKAYASTWRVCYSPSVLSAPYWASSTHMTVSKRFRR
;
A
#
# COMPACT_ATOMS: atom_id res chain seq x y z
N MET A 1 -16.48 1.85 7.69
CA MET A 1 -16.74 2.80 6.58
C MET A 1 -16.74 4.20 7.16
N ASN A 2 -16.36 5.21 6.38
CA ASN A 2 -16.39 6.59 6.85
C ASN A 2 -17.82 7.13 6.76
N ASP A 3 -18.36 7.67 7.85
CA ASP A 3 -19.69 8.27 7.85
C ASP A 3 -19.66 9.62 7.12
N PRO A 4 -20.51 9.84 6.10
CA PRO A 4 -20.47 11.06 5.29
C PRO A 4 -20.77 12.32 6.10
N TYR A 5 -21.60 12.24 7.15
CA TYR A 5 -21.91 13.38 8.01
C TYR A 5 -20.73 13.80 8.89
N ILE A 6 -19.96 12.82 9.38
CA ILE A 6 -18.76 13.10 10.20
C ILE A 6 -17.65 13.69 9.33
N VAL A 7 -17.34 13.08 8.18
CA VAL A 7 -16.24 13.58 7.31
C VAL A 7 -16.59 14.93 6.68
N GLY A 8 -17.86 15.13 6.28
CA GLY A 8 -18.33 16.43 5.80
C GLY A 8 -18.28 17.48 6.91
N GLY A 9 -18.73 17.15 8.12
CA GLY A 9 -18.62 18.02 9.30
C GLY A 9 -17.18 18.45 9.61
N CYS A 10 -16.23 17.51 9.68
CA CYS A 10 -14.81 17.80 9.85
C CYS A 10 -14.29 18.80 8.79
N LEU A 11 -14.58 18.54 7.51
CA LEU A 11 -14.13 19.41 6.41
C LEU A 11 -14.76 20.80 6.50
N GLY A 12 -16.06 20.89 6.79
CA GLY A 12 -16.78 22.16 6.94
C GLY A 12 -16.20 23.02 8.06
N SER A 13 -15.89 22.42 9.22
CA SER A 13 -15.27 23.14 10.35
C SER A 13 -13.82 23.57 10.08
N VAL A 14 -13.01 22.73 9.40
CA VAL A 14 -11.67 23.12 8.93
C VAL A 14 -11.76 24.32 7.98
N LEU A 15 -12.64 24.25 6.97
CA LEU A 15 -12.85 25.34 6.02
C LEU A 15 -13.35 26.61 6.75
N ARG A 16 -14.33 26.50 7.67
CA ARG A 16 -14.87 27.63 8.46
C ARG A 16 -13.76 28.38 9.21
N ARG A 17 -12.85 27.65 9.86
CA ARG A 17 -11.68 28.21 10.56
C ARG A 17 -10.72 28.93 9.60
N HIS A 18 -10.53 28.40 8.40
CA HIS A 18 -9.68 29.01 7.38
C HIS A 18 -10.37 30.08 6.52
N ARG A 19 -11.67 30.35 6.70
CA ARG A 19 -12.45 31.36 5.94
C ARG A 19 -11.79 32.74 5.87
N ALA A 20 -11.03 33.15 6.89
CA ALA A 20 -10.27 34.40 6.88
C ALA A 20 -9.07 34.41 5.90
N LYS A 21 -8.44 33.26 5.65
CA LYS A 21 -7.38 33.06 4.66
C LYS A 21 -7.93 32.77 3.26
N LEU A 22 -9.11 32.14 3.19
CA LEU A 22 -9.80 31.79 1.93
C LEU A 22 -10.57 32.98 1.30
N LYS A 23 -10.49 34.20 1.85
CA LYS A 23 -11.19 35.40 1.35
C LYS A 23 -10.97 35.70 -0.14
N ASN A 24 -9.84 35.27 -0.71
CA ASN A 24 -9.51 35.50 -2.12
C ASN A 24 -10.13 34.45 -3.07
N LEU A 25 -10.72 33.37 -2.56
CA LEU A 25 -11.43 32.38 -3.37
C LEU A 25 -12.89 32.82 -3.56
N GLN A 26 -13.22 33.32 -4.75
CA GLN A 26 -14.58 33.76 -5.09
C GLN A 26 -15.64 32.63 -4.98
N LYS A 27 -15.22 31.37 -5.12
CA LYS A 27 -16.10 30.19 -5.05
C LYS A 27 -15.34 28.97 -4.57
N VAL A 28 -15.92 28.24 -3.61
CA VAL A 28 -15.50 26.88 -3.24
C VAL A 28 -16.57 25.93 -3.77
N VAL A 29 -16.17 24.95 -4.58
CA VAL A 29 -17.07 23.93 -5.13
C VAL A 29 -16.76 22.60 -4.45
N LEU A 30 -17.73 22.07 -3.69
CA LEU A 30 -17.63 20.77 -3.06
C LEU A 30 -18.25 19.72 -3.99
N ALA A 31 -17.41 18.96 -4.68
CA ALA A 31 -17.83 17.79 -5.46
C ALA A 31 -17.66 16.52 -4.62
N GLY A 32 -18.71 15.70 -4.52
CA GLY A 32 -18.66 14.43 -3.79
C GLY A 32 -19.84 13.54 -4.17
N ALA A 33 -19.62 12.22 -4.19
CA ALA A 33 -20.62 11.23 -4.61
C ALA A 33 -21.75 10.97 -3.59
N SER A 34 -21.86 11.80 -2.55
CA SER A 34 -22.88 11.69 -1.51
C SER A 34 -23.37 13.07 -1.10
N GLU A 35 -24.68 13.30 -1.27
CA GLU A 35 -25.35 14.54 -0.85
C GLU A 35 -25.23 14.79 0.65
N ALA A 36 -25.24 13.73 1.48
CA ALA A 36 -25.04 13.80 2.92
C ALA A 36 -23.68 14.45 3.31
N PHE A 37 -22.62 14.16 2.55
CA PHE A 37 -21.30 14.76 2.74
C PHE A 37 -21.28 16.24 2.34
N ALA A 38 -21.86 16.59 1.19
CA ALA A 38 -21.95 17.99 0.74
C ALA A 38 -22.82 18.83 1.70
N SER A 39 -23.94 18.29 2.16
CA SER A 39 -24.87 18.93 3.10
C SER A 39 -24.23 19.17 4.46
N SER A 40 -23.66 18.14 5.10
CA SER A 40 -22.97 18.28 6.40
C SER A 40 -21.78 19.26 6.34
N CYS A 41 -20.99 19.23 5.27
CA CYS A 41 -19.90 20.20 5.06
C CYS A 41 -20.41 21.63 4.87
N SER A 42 -21.53 21.82 4.16
CA SER A 42 -22.18 23.12 3.96
C SER A 42 -22.73 23.70 5.27
N ARG A 43 -23.26 22.84 6.14
CA ARG A 43 -23.79 23.20 7.47
C ARG A 43 -22.67 23.55 8.46
N ALA A 44 -21.66 22.70 8.61
CA ALA A 44 -20.50 22.98 9.44
C ALA A 44 -19.69 24.20 8.96
N TRP A 45 -19.65 24.50 7.65
CA TRP A 45 -19.08 25.75 7.12
C TRP A 45 -19.84 27.00 7.59
N ARG A 46 -21.18 26.95 7.67
CA ARG A 46 -22.00 28.05 8.23
C ARG A 46 -21.89 28.13 9.76
N GLY A 47 -21.60 27.00 10.43
CA GLY A 47 -21.57 26.88 11.88
C GLY A 47 -22.82 26.22 12.47
N GLU A 48 -23.59 25.51 11.65
CA GLU A 48 -24.64 24.60 12.09
C GLU A 48 -24.04 23.22 12.41
N ASP A 49 -24.71 22.47 13.27
CA ASP A 49 -24.43 21.05 13.51
C ASP A 49 -24.45 20.26 12.17
N PRO A 50 -23.41 19.50 11.80
CA PRO A 50 -23.38 18.74 10.56
C PRO A 50 -24.42 17.60 10.50
N ARG A 51 -24.91 17.11 11.65
CA ARG A 51 -25.87 15.99 11.75
C ARG A 51 -27.27 16.42 11.33
N PRO A 52 -28.00 15.66 10.48
CA PRO A 52 -29.38 15.97 10.11
C PRO A 52 -30.28 16.07 11.36
N SER A 53 -31.28 16.95 11.32
CA SER A 53 -32.23 17.11 12.42
C SER A 53 -33.01 15.81 12.67
N CYS A 54 -33.25 15.46 13.92
CA CYS A 54 -34.12 14.33 14.24
C CYS A 54 -35.57 14.60 13.81
N LEU A 55 -36.24 13.62 13.19
CA LEU A 55 -37.65 13.71 12.81
C LEU A 55 -38.59 13.77 14.03
N GLU A 56 -38.18 13.20 15.16
CA GLU A 56 -38.89 13.29 16.45
C GLU A 56 -38.55 14.60 17.22
N GLY A 57 -37.70 15.47 16.63
CA GLY A 57 -37.35 16.79 17.16
C GLY A 57 -36.74 16.75 18.55
N ALA A 58 -37.12 17.73 19.38
CA ALA A 58 -36.70 17.81 20.79
C ALA A 58 -37.31 16.71 21.68
N LEU A 59 -38.38 16.04 21.24
CA LEU A 59 -39.13 15.04 22.00
C LEU A 59 -38.67 13.60 21.71
N CYS A 60 -37.56 13.42 21.00
CA CYS A 60 -37.03 12.11 20.63
C CYS A 60 -36.60 11.31 21.88
N SER A 61 -37.43 10.34 22.31
CA SER A 61 -37.12 9.46 23.44
C SER A 61 -35.85 8.61 23.20
N ARG A 62 -35.51 8.35 21.93
CA ARG A 62 -34.31 7.61 21.53
C ARG A 62 -33.00 8.32 21.85
N CYS A 63 -32.99 9.65 21.99
CA CYS A 63 -31.74 10.37 22.28
C CYS A 63 -31.19 10.07 23.67
N ILE A 64 -32.05 9.63 24.60
CA ILE A 64 -31.69 9.21 25.96
C ILE A 64 -31.28 7.72 26.01
N SER A 65 -31.94 6.87 25.20
CA SER A 65 -31.75 5.40 25.25
C SER A 65 -30.75 4.84 24.24
N ASP A 66 -30.45 5.56 23.15
CA ASP A 66 -29.56 5.10 22.07
C ASP A 66 -28.46 6.15 21.74
N PRO A 67 -27.23 5.94 22.25
CA PRO A 67 -26.08 6.77 21.91
C PRO A 67 -25.74 6.80 20.41
N SER A 68 -26.12 5.76 19.64
CA SER A 68 -25.88 5.72 18.19
C SER A 68 -26.82 6.68 17.45
N HIS A 69 -28.09 6.78 17.87
CA HIS A 69 -29.03 7.79 17.40
C HIS A 69 -28.55 9.21 17.74
N ALA A 70 -28.14 9.43 18.99
CA ALA A 70 -27.57 10.72 19.42
C ALA A 70 -26.31 11.11 18.62
N SER A 71 -25.47 10.15 18.23
CA SER A 71 -24.29 10.45 17.39
C SER A 71 -24.63 10.81 15.94
N ARG A 72 -25.83 10.47 15.45
CA ARG A 72 -26.25 10.67 14.04
C ARG A 72 -27.20 11.81 13.80
N TYR A 73 -28.02 12.20 14.78
CA TYR A 73 -29.06 13.22 14.60
C TYR A 73 -28.88 14.41 15.55
N SER A 74 -29.05 15.62 15.02
CA SER A 74 -29.09 16.85 15.83
C SER A 74 -30.49 17.05 16.42
N HIS A 75 -30.54 17.49 17.67
CA HIS A 75 -31.76 17.67 18.46
C HIS A 75 -31.88 19.15 18.85
N ALA A 76 -32.09 20.00 17.84
CA ALA A 76 -32.27 21.44 18.03
C ALA A 76 -33.59 21.70 18.77
N GLY A 77 -33.50 22.21 20.00
CA GLY A 77 -34.66 22.41 20.87
C GLY A 77 -34.34 22.66 22.35
N GLY A 78 -33.13 22.31 22.81
CA GLY A 78 -32.59 22.88 24.04
C GLY A 78 -32.27 24.36 23.83
N VAL A 79 -33.05 25.24 24.44
CA VAL A 79 -32.74 26.69 24.47
C VAL A 79 -31.52 26.88 25.35
N VAL A 80 -30.37 27.11 24.73
CA VAL A 80 -29.18 27.63 25.42
C VAL A 80 -29.34 29.14 25.49
N GLU A 81 -29.46 29.70 26.69
CA GLU A 81 -29.62 31.14 26.87
C GLU A 81 -28.40 31.92 26.32
N GLU A 82 -28.67 33.10 25.74
CA GLU A 82 -27.69 33.88 25.00
C GLU A 82 -26.62 34.51 25.92
N GLY A 83 -25.54 33.75 26.17
CA GLY A 83 -24.40 34.23 26.96
C GLY A 83 -23.26 33.23 27.13
N GLY A 84 -23.53 31.93 27.03
CA GLY A 84 -22.49 30.90 27.11
C GLY A 84 -21.80 30.65 25.76
N ALA A 85 -20.46 30.74 25.72
CA ALA A 85 -19.64 30.25 24.61
C ALA A 85 -19.57 28.71 24.60
N GLY A 86 -20.73 28.05 24.50
CA GLY A 86 -20.88 26.60 24.48
C GLY A 86 -20.61 26.02 23.10
N ASP A 87 -19.32 25.93 22.71
CA ASP A 87 -18.92 25.00 21.65
C ASP A 87 -19.49 23.62 22.00
N SER A 88 -20.24 23.01 21.08
CA SER A 88 -20.88 21.73 21.40
C SER A 88 -19.81 20.66 21.66
N VAL A 89 -20.13 19.64 22.47
CA VAL A 89 -19.18 18.52 22.72
C VAL A 89 -18.77 17.84 21.41
N VAL A 90 -19.61 17.92 20.37
CA VAL A 90 -19.31 17.47 19.01
C VAL A 90 -18.37 18.45 18.29
N ASP A 91 -18.58 19.76 18.37
CA ASP A 91 -17.64 20.75 17.81
C ASP A 91 -16.26 20.65 18.48
N ALA A 92 -16.20 20.48 19.80
CA ALA A 92 -14.94 20.25 20.52
C ALA A 92 -14.22 18.98 20.04
N ALA A 93 -14.95 17.87 19.83
CA ALA A 93 -14.38 16.62 19.31
C ALA A 93 -13.94 16.74 17.83
N LEU A 94 -14.76 17.37 16.98
CA LEU A 94 -14.43 17.64 15.57
C LEU A 94 -13.24 18.61 15.45
N LEU A 95 -13.16 19.62 16.33
CA LEU A 95 -12.01 20.52 16.44
C LEU A 95 -10.77 19.79 16.93
N MET A 96 -10.84 18.85 17.88
CA MET A 96 -9.68 18.06 18.28
C MET A 96 -9.18 17.14 17.14
N LEU A 97 -10.09 16.55 16.35
CA LEU A 97 -9.73 15.81 15.13
C LEU A 97 -9.15 16.72 14.04
N ALA A 98 -9.68 17.93 13.87
CA ALA A 98 -9.20 18.95 12.93
C ALA A 98 -7.90 19.64 13.38
N ASN A 99 -7.54 19.57 14.66
CA ASN A 99 -6.28 20.06 15.23
C ASN A 99 -5.16 19.01 15.19
N TYR A 100 -5.41 17.79 14.71
CA TYR A 100 -4.39 16.76 14.65
C TYR A 100 -3.26 17.19 13.68
N PRO A 101 -2.01 17.34 14.15
CA PRO A 101 -0.94 17.90 13.33
C PRO A 101 -0.58 16.96 12.17
N ALA A 102 -0.38 17.55 10.98
CA ALA A 102 -0.06 16.81 9.77
C ALA A 102 1.39 16.27 9.75
N ASP A 103 2.27 16.79 10.61
CA ASP A 103 3.63 16.29 10.83
C ASP A 103 3.71 15.60 12.21
N PRO A 104 3.98 14.28 12.28
CA PRO A 104 4.10 13.55 13.53
C PRO A 104 5.37 13.91 14.34
N ASN A 105 6.30 14.70 13.80
CA ASN A 105 7.59 15.00 14.45
C ASN A 105 7.59 16.30 15.28
N GLN A 106 6.50 17.08 15.32
CA GLN A 106 6.47 18.40 15.98
C GLN A 106 5.46 18.56 17.13
N SER A 107 4.74 17.52 17.53
CA SER A 107 3.90 17.58 18.75
C SER A 107 4.70 17.21 20.00
N SER A 108 4.86 18.15 20.94
CA SER A 108 5.21 17.82 22.32
C SER A 108 4.10 16.94 22.93
N LEU A 109 4.48 15.78 23.48
CA LEU A 109 3.51 14.88 24.10
C LEU A 109 2.83 15.58 25.29
N PRO A 110 1.52 15.39 25.51
CA PRO A 110 0.85 15.94 26.69
C PRO A 110 1.52 15.43 27.97
N PRO A 111 1.63 16.25 29.03
CA PRO A 111 2.23 15.83 30.28
C PRO A 111 1.41 14.69 30.92
N CYS A 112 2.08 13.70 31.50
CA CYS A 112 1.39 12.64 32.20
C CYS A 112 0.60 13.18 33.40
N ARG A 113 -0.67 12.76 33.57
CA ARG A 113 -1.52 13.10 34.72
C ARG A 113 -0.90 12.78 36.08
N TYR A 114 0.04 11.83 36.14
CA TYR A 114 0.74 11.43 37.36
C TYR A 114 2.12 12.09 37.54
N GLY A 115 2.56 12.95 36.59
CA GLY A 115 3.85 13.64 36.66
C GLY A 115 5.04 12.68 36.83
N SER A 116 5.98 13.06 37.70
CA SER A 116 7.10 12.20 38.13
C SER A 116 6.67 11.01 39.01
N GLN A 117 5.45 10.98 39.55
CA GLN A 117 4.95 9.84 40.35
C GLN A 117 4.34 8.73 39.49
N CYS A 118 4.42 8.82 38.15
CA CYS A 118 3.90 7.81 37.24
C CYS A 118 4.68 6.48 37.34
N ARG A 119 4.00 5.41 37.78
CA ARG A 119 4.58 4.05 37.82
C ARG A 119 4.19 3.19 36.61
N ILE A 120 3.68 3.78 35.53
CA ILE A 120 3.20 3.06 34.35
C ILE A 120 4.35 2.83 33.36
N THR A 121 4.96 1.64 33.43
CA THR A 121 6.12 1.25 32.62
C THR A 121 5.79 0.71 31.21
N LYS A 122 4.52 0.73 30.79
CA LYS A 122 4.11 0.25 29.46
C LYS A 122 4.63 1.16 28.35
N ALA A 123 5.24 0.60 27.31
CA ALA A 123 5.78 1.36 26.17
C ALA A 123 4.72 2.27 25.50
N GLU A 124 3.49 1.80 25.36
CA GLU A 124 2.35 2.58 24.82
C GLU A 124 2.04 3.86 25.62
N HIS A 125 2.33 3.88 26.93
CA HIS A 125 2.14 5.04 27.79
C HIS A 125 3.29 6.04 27.63
N LEU A 126 4.53 5.55 27.58
CA LEU A 126 5.74 6.37 27.38
C LEU A 126 5.75 7.01 25.98
N LEU A 127 5.19 6.35 24.96
CA LEU A 127 4.99 6.90 23.62
C LEU A 127 3.86 7.94 23.51
N ARG A 128 3.08 8.15 24.58
CA ARG A 128 1.90 9.06 24.58
C ARG A 128 2.00 10.22 25.55
N PHE A 129 2.83 10.15 26.59
CA PHE A 129 2.89 11.15 27.65
C PHE A 129 4.32 11.53 28.05
N LEU A 130 4.58 12.83 28.14
CA LEU A 130 5.85 13.35 28.66
C LEU A 130 5.93 13.23 30.19
N HIS A 131 7.12 12.90 30.69
CA HIS A 131 7.46 12.79 32.11
C HIS A 131 8.71 13.64 32.37
N PRO A 132 8.72 14.51 33.40
CA PRO A 132 9.71 15.61 33.50
C PRO A 132 11.13 15.19 33.94
N GLU A 133 11.36 13.91 34.22
CA GLU A 133 12.57 13.44 34.92
C GLU A 133 13.59 12.73 33.99
N GLN A 134 13.39 12.78 32.66
CA GLN A 134 14.24 12.10 31.67
C GLN A 134 15.33 12.98 31.02
N LEU A 135 15.78 14.03 31.70
CA LEU A 135 16.93 14.85 31.25
C LEU A 135 18.24 14.37 31.92
N PRO A 136 19.18 13.77 31.18
CA PRO A 136 20.43 13.27 31.76
C PRO A 136 21.44 14.41 31.99
N GLY A 137 21.38 15.04 33.18
CA GLY A 137 22.27 16.15 33.55
C GLY A 137 22.40 16.32 35.06
N GLY A 138 23.20 15.49 35.71
CA GLY A 138 23.39 15.52 37.18
C GLY A 138 24.62 14.75 37.65
N SER A 139 25.80 15.33 37.52
CA SER A 139 27.05 14.76 38.05
C SER A 139 27.14 14.93 39.57
N GLY A 140 27.25 13.84 40.34
CA GLY A 140 27.38 13.94 41.79
C GLY A 140 27.92 12.69 42.48
N GLY A 141 29.02 12.86 43.23
CA GLY A 141 29.31 12.09 44.45
C GLY A 141 29.79 10.65 44.29
N SER A 142 31.12 10.48 44.21
CA SER A 142 31.77 9.23 44.65
C SER A 142 31.47 8.96 46.14
N LEU A 143 31.19 7.70 46.50
CA LEU A 143 31.89 7.02 47.60
C LEU A 143 31.62 5.50 47.61
N ASN A 144 32.63 4.74 48.00
CA ASN A 144 32.69 3.27 48.07
C ASN A 144 33.64 2.91 49.24
N PRO A 145 33.61 1.69 49.81
CA PRO A 145 32.51 1.00 50.50
C PRO A 145 32.91 0.61 51.95
N ARG A 146 32.02 -0.03 52.75
CA ARG A 146 32.44 -0.96 53.84
C ARG A 146 31.33 -1.96 54.25
N PRO A 147 31.65 -3.13 54.86
CA PRO A 147 30.73 -4.26 55.02
C PRO A 147 30.36 -4.64 56.48
N ALA A 148 29.54 -5.70 56.61
CA ALA A 148 29.13 -6.42 57.84
C ALA A 148 28.10 -5.66 58.73
N SER A 149 27.29 -6.30 59.60
CA SER A 149 27.34 -7.67 60.14
C SER A 149 25.96 -8.34 60.33
N SER A 150 26.00 -9.65 60.57
CA SER A 150 24.88 -10.53 60.98
C SER A 150 24.22 -10.16 62.32
N ALA A 151 22.91 -10.41 62.48
CA ALA A 151 22.35 -10.99 63.71
C ALA A 151 20.92 -11.58 63.55
N ARG A 152 20.58 -12.51 64.46
CA ARG A 152 19.26 -13.11 64.74
C ARG A 152 18.31 -12.03 65.32
N GLY A 153 16.98 -12.07 65.30
CA GLY A 153 16.03 -13.18 65.07
C GLY A 153 15.40 -13.67 66.39
N ILE A 154 14.08 -13.53 66.59
CA ILE A 154 13.30 -14.06 67.74
C ILE A 154 11.79 -14.17 67.40
N THR A 155 11.08 -15.02 68.14
CA THR A 155 9.64 -15.40 68.08
C THR A 155 8.70 -14.29 68.65
N THR A 156 7.35 -14.28 68.54
CA THR A 156 6.34 -15.31 68.91
C THR A 156 4.92 -15.04 68.37
N THR A 157 4.12 -16.12 68.22
CA THR A 157 2.68 -16.32 68.64
C THR A 157 1.68 -15.16 68.48
N THR A 158 0.50 -15.32 67.84
CA THR A 158 -0.68 -16.01 68.45
C THR A 158 -1.76 -16.40 67.41
N ARG A 159 -2.61 -17.40 67.77
CA ARG A 159 -3.75 -17.94 66.99
C ARG A 159 -4.93 -16.96 66.85
N GLY A 160 -5.74 -17.17 65.81
CA GLY A 160 -7.17 -16.82 65.75
C GLY A 160 -7.90 -17.70 64.75
N ILE A 161 -8.92 -18.45 65.17
CA ILE A 161 -9.75 -19.34 64.32
C ILE A 161 -11.23 -18.99 64.57
N VAL A 162 -11.97 -18.71 63.51
CA VAL A 162 -13.45 -18.78 63.47
C VAL A 162 -13.87 -19.30 62.09
N SER A 163 -14.96 -20.06 62.03
CA SER A 163 -15.53 -20.67 60.82
C SER A 163 -16.90 -20.04 60.47
N ALA A 164 -17.70 -20.72 59.62
CA ALA A 164 -19.08 -20.39 59.24
C ALA A 164 -19.22 -19.27 58.16
N GLU A 165 -20.21 -19.27 57.25
CA GLU A 165 -21.27 -20.28 56.98
C GLU A 165 -21.82 -20.19 55.54
N LYS A 166 -22.76 -21.08 55.17
CA LYS A 166 -23.58 -21.03 53.93
C LYS A 166 -25.06 -20.81 54.27
N PRO A 167 -25.79 -20.07 53.42
CA PRO A 167 -26.95 -20.62 52.70
C PRO A 167 -26.98 -20.16 51.22
N GLY A 168 -27.93 -20.53 50.33
CA GLY A 168 -29.12 -21.40 50.44
C GLY A 168 -29.76 -21.68 49.05
N ASP A 169 -30.76 -22.57 49.01
CA ASP A 169 -31.24 -23.31 47.83
C ASP A 169 -32.33 -22.66 46.91
N ARG A 170 -32.24 -22.97 45.58
CA ARG A 170 -33.34 -23.36 44.63
C ARG A 170 -34.50 -22.37 44.35
N PRO A 171 -35.49 -22.69 43.47
CA PRO A 171 -35.62 -23.75 42.43
C PRO A 171 -35.55 -23.17 40.98
N SER A 172 -35.43 -23.88 39.85
CA SER A 172 -35.89 -25.20 39.35
C SER A 172 -37.36 -25.29 38.92
N THR A 173 -37.61 -25.19 37.61
CA THR A 173 -38.84 -25.68 36.93
C THR A 173 -38.50 -26.53 35.70
N ALA A 174 -39.30 -27.56 35.45
CA ALA A 174 -39.30 -28.39 34.25
C ALA A 174 -40.49 -27.99 33.33
N GLY A 175 -40.65 -28.44 32.08
CA GLY A 175 -39.82 -29.31 31.22
C GLY A 175 -40.66 -30.29 30.39
N ALA A 176 -40.18 -30.65 29.19
CA ALA A 176 -40.75 -31.66 28.27
C ALA A 176 -39.59 -32.15 27.34
N LYS A 177 -39.35 -33.42 26.95
CA LYS A 177 -40.17 -34.61 26.61
C LYS A 177 -41.02 -34.39 25.35
N THR A 178 -41.07 -35.23 24.31
CA THR A 178 -40.46 -36.55 23.91
C THR A 178 -40.84 -36.80 22.42
N PRO A 179 -40.56 -37.95 21.75
CA PRO A 179 -39.47 -38.95 21.80
C PRO A 179 -38.66 -38.97 20.46
N GLY A 180 -37.63 -39.81 20.22
CA GLY A 180 -37.70 -41.21 19.70
C GLY A 180 -37.40 -41.26 18.17
N SER A 181 -36.71 -42.24 17.57
CA SER A 181 -36.09 -43.49 18.06
C SER A 181 -35.13 -44.13 17.02
N GLU A 182 -33.96 -44.63 17.48
CA GLU A 182 -33.22 -45.85 17.01
C GLU A 182 -32.67 -45.95 15.54
N ASN A 183 -31.56 -46.62 15.19
CA ASN A 183 -30.36 -47.19 15.87
C ASN A 183 -29.16 -47.19 14.83
N PHE A 184 -28.25 -48.15 14.52
CA PHE A 184 -27.90 -49.52 14.96
C PHE A 184 -26.48 -49.98 14.48
N LEU A 185 -25.47 -50.01 15.38
CA LEU A 185 -24.11 -50.63 15.22
C LEU A 185 -23.17 -50.05 14.09
N ARG A 186 -21.84 -50.32 14.04
CA ARG A 186 -20.91 -51.18 14.82
C ARG A 186 -19.46 -50.60 14.86
N ALA A 187 -18.66 -50.97 15.86
CA ALA A 187 -17.18 -50.78 15.89
C ALA A 187 -16.44 -52.14 15.71
N PRO A 188 -15.10 -52.18 15.48
CA PRO A 188 -14.09 -52.06 16.56
C PRO A 188 -12.92 -51.10 16.20
N GLN A 189 -12.32 -50.36 17.14
CA GLN A 189 -11.27 -50.77 18.11
C GLN A 189 -10.03 -51.46 17.52
N GLY A 190 -8.88 -50.78 17.64
CA GLY A 190 -7.52 -51.31 17.48
C GLY A 190 -6.53 -50.41 18.23
N ALA A 191 -5.63 -50.97 19.02
CA ALA A 191 -4.72 -50.25 19.91
C ALA A 191 -3.29 -50.85 19.87
N ARG A 192 -2.35 -50.25 20.62
CA ARG A 192 -0.88 -50.50 20.65
C ARG A 192 -0.12 -49.85 19.49
N SER A 193 1.14 -49.41 19.65
CA SER A 193 1.97 -49.33 20.87
C SER A 193 3.03 -48.21 20.77
N THR A 194 3.50 -47.74 21.93
CA THR A 194 4.79 -47.03 22.03
C THR A 194 5.97 -48.02 21.98
N PRO A 195 7.15 -47.56 21.54
CA PRO A 195 8.43 -48.04 22.04
C PRO A 195 9.14 -46.96 22.88
N THR A 196 10.01 -47.35 23.79
CA THR A 196 10.76 -46.43 24.67
C THR A 196 12.09 -47.06 25.06
N ILE A 197 13.16 -46.27 25.04
CA ILE A 197 14.55 -46.61 25.44
C ILE A 197 15.25 -47.71 24.63
N THR A 198 16.38 -47.34 24.01
CA THR A 198 17.67 -48.02 24.23
C THR A 198 18.78 -46.97 24.08
N ALA A 199 19.72 -46.93 25.01
CA ALA A 199 20.76 -45.90 25.05
C ALA A 199 22.06 -46.35 24.38
N LYS A 200 22.62 -45.47 23.55
CA LYS A 200 24.06 -45.30 23.29
C LYS A 200 24.30 -43.79 23.19
N GLY A 201 25.43 -43.23 23.60
CA GLY A 201 26.67 -43.83 24.09
C GLY A 201 27.79 -42.84 23.75
N GLN A 202 28.53 -42.35 24.74
CA GLN A 202 29.39 -41.18 24.60
C GLN A 202 30.54 -41.40 23.60
N GLN A 203 30.81 -40.43 22.72
CA GLN A 203 32.16 -40.17 22.21
C GLN A 203 32.30 -38.72 21.69
N GLN A 204 33.36 -38.04 22.15
CA GLN A 204 34.10 -36.91 21.54
C GLN A 204 33.26 -35.79 20.86
N GLN A 205 33.29 -34.50 21.26
CA GLN A 205 34.20 -33.76 22.15
C GLN A 205 35.69 -34.08 21.99
N GLN A 206 36.24 -33.91 20.79
CA GLN A 206 37.66 -33.55 20.60
C GLN A 206 37.95 -33.07 19.16
N GLN A 207 37.80 -31.76 18.91
CA GLN A 207 38.45 -31.11 17.76
C GLN A 207 38.58 -29.59 17.92
N GLN A 208 39.33 -29.16 18.93
CA GLN A 208 39.76 -27.77 19.07
C GLN A 208 41.15 -27.66 19.71
N GLN A 209 42.20 -27.96 18.93
CA GLN A 209 43.58 -27.49 19.12
C GLN A 209 44.47 -28.01 17.97
N VAL A 210 45.63 -27.35 17.78
CA VAL A 210 46.63 -27.61 16.71
C VAL A 210 46.10 -27.27 15.30
N ARG A 211 46.75 -26.44 14.46
CA ARG A 211 48.11 -25.86 14.53
C ARG A 211 48.12 -24.36 14.83
N ARG A 212 49.07 -23.95 15.68
CA ARG A 212 49.79 -22.68 15.52
C ARG A 212 50.87 -22.88 14.45
N GLN A 213 51.01 -21.98 13.49
CA GLN A 213 52.32 -21.55 12.97
C GLN A 213 52.23 -20.07 12.65
N ALA A 214 53.27 -19.31 13.03
CA ALA A 214 53.39 -17.89 12.77
C ALA A 214 54.78 -17.61 12.20
N SER A 215 54.87 -16.63 11.30
CA SER A 215 56.12 -16.10 10.74
C SER A 215 56.06 -14.57 10.73
N PRO A 216 57.22 -13.88 10.76
CA PRO A 216 57.36 -12.70 11.63
C PRO A 216 57.24 -11.34 10.93
N LEU A 217 56.99 -10.31 11.74
CA LEU A 217 57.22 -8.91 11.36
C LEU A 217 58.73 -8.64 11.24
N PRO A 218 59.19 -7.88 10.23
CA PRO A 218 60.43 -7.12 10.33
C PRO A 218 60.24 -5.92 11.28
N LYS A 219 61.25 -5.60 12.10
CA LYS A 219 61.28 -4.40 12.94
C LYS A 219 62.16 -3.31 12.31
N GLY A 220 61.72 -2.06 12.42
CA GLY A 220 62.62 -0.92 12.59
C GLY A 220 63.18 -0.28 11.32
N THR A 221 62.46 0.72 10.80
CA THR A 221 63.05 1.85 10.07
C THR A 221 62.72 3.14 10.84
N GLN A 222 63.57 4.15 10.75
CA GLN A 222 63.67 5.23 11.73
C GLN A 222 62.62 6.35 11.55
N LEU A 223 62.44 7.13 12.63
CA LEU A 223 61.74 8.41 12.62
C LEU A 223 62.53 9.44 11.80
N SER A 224 62.18 9.59 10.52
CA SER A 224 62.64 10.71 9.68
C SER A 224 61.50 11.73 9.51
N SER A 225 61.71 12.93 10.04
CA SER A 225 60.78 14.05 9.91
C SER A 225 60.77 14.60 8.48
N SER A 226 59.89 14.07 7.62
CA SER A 226 59.77 14.47 6.22
C SER A 226 58.69 15.55 6.02
N SER A 227 59.11 16.69 5.51
CA SER A 227 58.23 17.86 5.33
C SER A 227 57.22 17.67 4.19
N GLY A 228 55.95 17.97 4.48
CA GLY A 228 55.08 18.65 3.51
C GLY A 228 54.54 17.86 2.31
N SER A 229 54.50 16.53 2.35
CA SER A 229 53.72 15.77 1.36
C SER A 229 52.22 16.07 1.55
N ARG A 230 51.66 16.90 0.67
CA ARG A 230 50.23 17.27 0.73
C ARG A 230 49.39 16.07 0.32
N CYS A 231 48.78 15.40 1.30
CA CYS A 231 47.82 14.33 1.06
C CYS A 231 46.68 14.86 0.16
N ASN A 232 46.46 14.23 -0.99
CA ASN A 232 45.47 14.69 -1.96
C ASN A 232 44.06 14.37 -1.40
N PRO A 233 43.22 15.38 -1.06
CA PRO A 233 42.03 15.17 -0.25
C PRO A 233 41.00 14.24 -0.91
N ASP A 234 40.98 14.23 -2.25
CA ASP A 234 40.04 13.49 -3.11
C ASP A 234 40.12 11.96 -2.99
N GLN A 235 41.15 11.41 -2.33
CA GLN A 235 41.31 9.96 -2.17
C GLN A 235 40.76 9.40 -0.84
N THR A 236 40.28 10.26 0.06
CA THR A 236 39.66 9.79 1.32
C THR A 236 38.20 9.37 1.08
N PRO A 237 37.75 8.21 1.58
CA PRO A 237 36.38 7.74 1.36
C PRO A 237 35.35 8.69 1.98
N VAL A 238 34.22 8.91 1.30
CA VAL A 238 33.16 9.79 1.78
C VAL A 238 32.60 9.28 3.11
N CYS A 239 32.45 10.18 4.09
CA CYS A 239 31.94 9.85 5.40
C CYS A 239 30.57 9.15 5.33
N LYS A 240 30.48 7.94 5.92
CA LYS A 240 29.26 7.09 5.94
C LYS A 240 28.02 7.73 6.58
N TYR A 241 28.18 8.85 7.29
CA TYR A 241 27.08 9.60 7.91
C TYR A 241 26.59 10.77 7.04
N GLY A 242 27.26 11.07 5.92
CA GLY A 242 26.89 12.15 5.01
C GLY A 242 26.80 13.52 5.69
N GLU A 243 25.89 14.35 5.21
CA GLU A 243 25.58 15.69 5.73
C GLU A 243 25.25 15.69 7.25
N ALA A 244 24.71 14.59 7.77
CA ALA A 244 24.43 14.41 9.20
C ALA A 244 25.69 14.15 10.06
N CYS A 245 26.90 14.15 9.49
CA CYS A 245 28.12 13.96 10.27
C CYS A 245 28.49 15.18 11.12
N TYR A 246 28.34 15.02 12.44
CA TYR A 246 28.72 15.99 13.47
C TYR A 246 30.10 15.68 14.14
N SER A 247 30.86 14.71 13.61
CA SER A 247 32.15 14.33 14.18
C SER A 247 33.20 15.45 14.00
N GLN A 248 33.68 16.00 15.12
CA GLN A 248 34.74 17.01 15.16
C GLN A 248 36.14 16.41 15.43
N ASN A 249 36.25 15.08 15.53
CA ASN A 249 37.52 14.42 15.81
C ASN A 249 38.49 14.61 14.60
N PRO A 250 39.69 15.18 14.80
CA PRO A 250 40.62 15.43 13.69
C PRO A 250 41.02 14.16 12.93
N ASN A 251 41.09 12.99 13.60
CA ASN A 251 41.39 11.72 12.93
C ASN A 251 40.26 11.34 11.96
N HIS A 252 39.00 11.51 12.36
CA HIS A 252 37.84 11.26 11.49
C HIS A 252 37.80 12.21 10.29
N LEU A 253 38.20 13.47 10.49
CA LEU A 253 38.28 14.48 9.42
C LEU A 253 39.49 14.26 8.48
N ALA A 254 40.50 13.52 8.92
CA ALA A 254 41.64 13.09 8.09
C ALA A 254 41.38 11.76 7.37
N GLU A 255 40.59 10.86 7.97
CA GLU A 255 40.24 9.54 7.39
C GLU A 255 39.09 9.60 6.38
N PHE A 256 38.16 10.55 6.51
CA PHE A 256 36.94 10.61 5.69
C PHE A 256 36.71 11.98 5.04
N SER A 257 36.40 11.98 3.74
CA SER A 257 36.02 13.21 3.04
C SER A 257 34.61 13.68 3.44
N HIS A 258 34.47 15.00 3.50
CA HIS A 258 33.21 15.69 3.77
C HIS A 258 33.01 16.83 2.73
N PRO A 259 32.78 16.51 1.44
CA PRO A 259 32.80 17.50 0.35
C PRO A 259 31.84 18.70 0.56
N TRP A 260 30.68 18.46 1.18
CA TRP A 260 29.69 19.48 1.56
C TRP A 260 30.13 20.45 2.68
N ARG A 261 31.27 20.22 3.36
CA ARG A 261 31.83 21.13 4.38
C ARG A 261 32.90 22.08 3.85
N GLN A 262 33.37 21.90 2.61
CA GLN A 262 34.47 22.69 2.06
C GLN A 262 33.95 23.92 1.27
N PRO A 263 34.49 25.13 1.48
CA PRO A 263 34.15 26.29 0.66
C PRO A 263 34.56 26.05 -0.81
N GLY A 264 33.59 26.07 -1.72
CA GLY A 264 33.82 25.70 -3.13
C GLY A 264 33.99 24.19 -3.36
N GLY A 265 33.47 23.35 -2.44
CA GLY A 265 33.43 21.89 -2.58
C GLY A 265 32.34 21.40 -3.53
N GLU A 266 31.62 20.37 -3.11
CA GLU A 266 30.62 19.64 -3.91
C GLU A 266 29.51 20.55 -4.47
N SER A 267 29.21 20.41 -5.76
CA SER A 267 28.12 21.16 -6.39
C SER A 267 26.75 20.66 -5.96
N GLU A 268 25.72 21.51 -6.07
CA GLU A 268 24.34 21.13 -5.74
C GLU A 268 23.85 19.92 -6.54
N GLN A 269 24.30 19.78 -7.80
CA GLN A 269 24.02 18.63 -8.66
C GLN A 269 24.68 17.34 -8.15
N GLN A 270 25.95 17.40 -7.74
CA GLN A 270 26.66 16.26 -7.16
C GLN A 270 26.04 15.85 -5.81
N ALA A 271 25.65 16.83 -5.00
CA ALA A 271 24.96 16.59 -3.73
C ALA A 271 23.60 15.90 -3.93
N GLU A 272 22.86 16.24 -4.99
CA GLU A 272 21.60 15.55 -5.33
C GLU A 272 21.85 14.15 -5.90
N GLU A 273 22.79 13.96 -6.83
CA GLU A 273 23.19 12.62 -7.32
C GLU A 273 23.60 11.69 -6.16
N ARG A 274 24.31 12.24 -5.17
CA ARG A 274 24.66 11.56 -3.91
C ARG A 274 23.43 11.24 -3.07
N ARG A 275 22.44 12.13 -2.96
CA ARG A 275 21.17 11.86 -2.25
C ARG A 275 20.34 10.78 -2.95
N GLU A 276 20.19 10.83 -4.27
CA GLU A 276 19.48 9.81 -5.06
C GLU A 276 20.20 8.45 -5.00
N THR A 277 21.53 8.43 -4.99
CA THR A 277 22.35 7.21 -4.79
C THR A 277 22.12 6.61 -3.39
N GLN A 278 21.99 7.43 -2.35
CA GLN A 278 21.66 6.95 -1.00
C GLN A 278 20.21 6.48 -0.87
N GLN A 279 19.27 7.13 -1.55
CA GLN A 279 17.85 6.75 -1.54
C GLN A 279 17.59 5.46 -2.34
N SER A 280 18.10 5.34 -3.56
CA SER A 280 18.06 4.09 -4.34
C SER A 280 18.69 2.93 -3.56
N HIS A 281 19.78 3.16 -2.83
CA HIS A 281 20.33 2.17 -1.89
C HIS A 281 19.35 1.71 -0.79
N LEU A 282 18.60 2.64 -0.20
CA LEU A 282 17.59 2.35 0.80
C LEU A 282 16.42 1.56 0.20
N VAL A 283 15.90 1.97 -0.97
CA VAL A 283 14.78 1.29 -1.64
C VAL A 283 15.19 -0.12 -2.12
N LEU A 284 16.42 -0.30 -2.62
CA LEU A 284 16.95 -1.63 -2.97
C LEU A 284 17.15 -2.54 -1.74
N ASN A 285 17.41 -1.97 -0.55
CA ASN A 285 17.45 -2.75 0.70
C ASN A 285 16.03 -3.18 1.13
N LEU A 286 15.03 -2.30 1.01
CA LEU A 286 13.62 -2.63 1.29
C LEU A 286 13.11 -3.71 0.31
N ALA A 287 13.40 -3.57 -0.98
CA ALA A 287 13.10 -4.59 -1.99
C ALA A 287 13.75 -5.94 -1.66
N LYS A 288 15.04 -5.96 -1.28
CA LYS A 288 15.73 -7.18 -0.84
C LYS A 288 15.08 -7.82 0.39
N ALA A 289 14.48 -7.03 1.28
CA ALA A 289 13.75 -7.52 2.46
C ALA A 289 12.30 -7.97 2.17
N GLY A 290 11.77 -7.71 0.96
CA GLY A 290 10.37 -7.99 0.60
C GLY A 290 9.38 -6.91 1.07
N ASP A 291 9.87 -5.76 1.53
CA ASP A 291 9.11 -4.63 2.10
C ASP A 291 8.41 -3.78 0.99
N TRP A 292 7.70 -4.46 0.07
CA TRP A 292 7.22 -3.89 -1.19
C TRP A 292 6.21 -2.75 -1.04
N GLU A 293 5.47 -2.68 0.07
CA GLU A 293 4.61 -1.53 0.39
C GLU A 293 5.42 -0.26 0.65
N LYS A 294 6.54 -0.36 1.37
CA LYS A 294 7.45 0.76 1.63
C LYS A 294 8.16 1.18 0.34
N VAL A 295 8.59 0.22 -0.48
CA VAL A 295 9.11 0.47 -1.84
C VAL A 295 8.11 1.26 -2.68
N ARG A 296 6.85 0.80 -2.75
CA ARG A 296 5.79 1.50 -3.50
C ARG A 296 5.53 2.91 -2.95
N LYS A 297 5.55 3.09 -1.63
CA LYS A 297 5.42 4.42 -1.01
C LYS A 297 6.56 5.37 -1.41
N THR A 298 7.81 4.91 -1.44
CA THR A 298 8.94 5.74 -1.88
C THR A 298 8.90 6.03 -3.38
N LEU A 299 8.56 5.05 -4.23
CA LEU A 299 8.42 5.27 -5.68
C LEU A 299 7.29 6.24 -6.04
N LEU A 300 6.20 6.31 -5.24
CA LEU A 300 5.16 7.34 -5.38
C LEU A 300 5.64 8.76 -5.03
N GLN A 301 6.74 8.89 -4.28
CA GLN A 301 7.35 10.17 -3.93
C GLN A 301 8.50 10.54 -4.88
N GLN A 302 9.24 9.54 -5.37
CA GLN A 302 10.45 9.68 -6.18
C GLN A 302 10.48 8.61 -7.28
N PRO A 303 9.73 8.80 -8.38
CA PRO A 303 9.61 7.80 -9.44
C PRO A 303 10.92 7.55 -10.19
N GLN A 304 11.88 8.49 -10.17
CA GLN A 304 13.19 8.33 -10.81
C GLN A 304 14.04 7.21 -10.18
N LEU A 305 13.73 6.78 -8.94
CA LEU A 305 14.42 5.67 -8.27
C LEU A 305 14.07 4.28 -8.83
N MET A 306 13.16 4.18 -9.82
CA MET A 306 12.66 2.93 -10.39
C MET A 306 13.78 2.08 -11.03
N ASP A 307 14.45 2.61 -12.05
CA ASP A 307 15.47 1.88 -12.83
C ASP A 307 16.91 2.22 -12.43
N LEU A 308 17.11 3.11 -11.43
CA LEU A 308 18.43 3.47 -10.92
C LEU A 308 19.14 2.28 -10.24
N ARG A 309 20.33 1.95 -10.73
CA ARG A 309 21.22 0.90 -10.20
C ARG A 309 22.56 1.49 -9.76
N PRO A 310 22.79 1.75 -8.45
CA PRO A 310 24.08 2.16 -7.91
C PRO A 310 25.23 1.22 -8.36
N ALA A 311 26.40 1.77 -8.67
CA ALA A 311 27.52 1.04 -9.29
C ALA A 311 28.06 -0.15 -8.47
N ASN A 312 27.86 -0.09 -7.16
CA ASN A 312 28.18 -1.14 -6.17
C ASN A 312 27.05 -2.17 -5.96
N ARG A 313 25.96 -2.14 -6.75
CA ARG A 313 24.86 -3.12 -6.74
C ARG A 313 24.79 -3.90 -8.06
N THR A 314 24.61 -5.21 -7.94
CA THR A 314 24.40 -6.11 -9.07
C THR A 314 23.00 -5.99 -9.67
N CYS A 315 21.98 -5.81 -8.83
CA CYS A 315 20.56 -5.86 -9.20
C CYS A 315 19.83 -4.53 -8.96
N ALA A 316 18.90 -4.17 -9.85
CA ALA A 316 17.92 -3.09 -9.67
C ALA A 316 16.60 -3.62 -9.07
N LEU A 317 15.59 -2.77 -8.88
CA LEU A 317 14.35 -3.12 -8.18
C LEU A 317 13.55 -4.23 -8.89
N ILE A 318 13.42 -4.15 -10.22
CA ILE A 318 12.73 -5.15 -11.03
C ILE A 318 13.37 -6.54 -10.92
N HIS A 319 14.70 -6.63 -10.77
CA HIS A 319 15.42 -7.89 -10.57
C HIS A 319 15.13 -8.53 -9.21
N TYR A 320 14.94 -7.74 -8.14
CA TYR A 320 14.54 -8.28 -6.83
C TYR A 320 13.10 -8.81 -6.85
N ALA A 321 12.18 -8.12 -7.54
CA ALA A 321 10.80 -8.61 -7.72
C ALA A 321 10.75 -9.90 -8.55
N ALA A 322 11.56 -9.97 -9.61
CA ALA A 322 11.75 -11.14 -10.44
C ALA A 322 12.36 -12.34 -9.68
N PHE A 323 13.40 -12.11 -8.88
CA PHE A 323 14.05 -13.17 -8.11
C PHE A 323 13.18 -13.73 -6.97
N GLN A 324 12.39 -12.87 -6.31
CA GLN A 324 11.42 -13.29 -5.29
C GLN A 324 10.13 -13.88 -5.86
N LEU A 325 10.00 -13.99 -7.19
CA LEU A 325 8.82 -14.49 -7.91
C LEU A 325 7.50 -13.76 -7.55
N SER A 326 7.58 -12.54 -6.99
CA SER A 326 6.40 -11.76 -6.60
C SER A 326 5.75 -11.12 -7.81
N THR A 327 4.85 -11.86 -8.48
CA THR A 327 4.21 -11.41 -9.71
C THR A 327 3.34 -10.16 -9.50
N SER A 328 2.73 -9.99 -8.32
CA SER A 328 1.97 -8.77 -7.99
C SER A 328 2.88 -7.54 -7.86
N THR A 329 4.08 -7.71 -7.30
CA THR A 329 5.10 -6.64 -7.29
C THR A 329 5.58 -6.35 -8.72
N LEU A 330 5.93 -7.38 -9.47
CA LEU A 330 6.47 -7.24 -10.83
C LEU A 330 5.47 -6.54 -11.76
N ASP A 331 4.19 -6.92 -11.68
CA ASP A 331 3.10 -6.27 -12.40
C ASP A 331 2.96 -4.79 -12.02
N MET A 332 3.05 -4.46 -10.72
CA MET A 332 3.02 -3.08 -10.23
C MET A 332 4.20 -2.24 -10.75
N LEU A 333 5.43 -2.77 -10.71
CA LEU A 333 6.60 -2.05 -11.23
C LEU A 333 6.50 -1.82 -12.75
N LEU A 334 6.07 -2.83 -13.51
CA LEU A 334 5.89 -2.74 -14.97
C LEU A 334 4.72 -1.85 -15.40
N THR A 335 3.62 -1.82 -14.64
CA THR A 335 2.34 -1.22 -15.08
C THR A 335 2.04 0.11 -14.41
N ASP A 336 2.32 0.26 -13.10
CA ASP A 336 2.09 1.52 -12.37
C ASP A 336 3.28 2.49 -12.55
N PHE A 337 4.51 1.97 -12.62
CA PHE A 337 5.75 2.76 -12.62
C PHE A 337 6.55 2.70 -13.93
N GLY A 338 6.18 1.83 -14.88
CA GLY A 338 6.78 1.78 -16.21
C GLY A 338 8.22 1.23 -16.27
N ALA A 339 8.64 0.44 -15.28
CA ALA A 339 9.99 -0.13 -15.16
C ALA A 339 10.46 -0.85 -16.43
N ASP A 340 11.73 -0.70 -16.80
CA ASP A 340 12.26 -1.30 -18.04
C ASP A 340 12.41 -2.84 -17.94
N PRO A 341 11.66 -3.63 -18.76
CA PRO A 341 11.79 -5.09 -18.79
C PRO A 341 13.09 -5.60 -19.43
N LEU A 342 13.87 -4.74 -20.10
CA LEU A 342 15.17 -5.05 -20.69
C LEU A 342 16.36 -4.73 -19.78
N LEU A 343 16.14 -3.97 -18.68
CA LEU A 343 17.19 -3.51 -17.78
C LEU A 343 18.06 -4.67 -17.27
N GLN A 344 19.37 -4.59 -17.47
CA GLN A 344 20.31 -5.67 -17.12
C GLN A 344 20.92 -5.49 -15.73
N THR A 345 21.17 -6.63 -15.05
CA THR A 345 22.06 -6.69 -13.90
C THR A 345 23.50 -6.33 -14.30
N LYS A 346 24.38 -6.13 -13.31
CA LYS A 346 25.83 -6.03 -13.52
C LYS A 346 26.41 -7.24 -14.28
N ASP A 347 25.76 -8.39 -14.15
CA ASP A 347 26.15 -9.68 -14.74
C ASP A 347 25.44 -9.95 -16.08
N GLY A 348 24.83 -8.92 -16.68
CA GLY A 348 24.17 -8.96 -17.99
C GLY A 348 22.78 -9.59 -18.02
N GLN A 349 22.30 -10.16 -16.91
CA GLN A 349 21.04 -10.89 -16.84
C GLN A 349 19.83 -9.95 -16.83
N THR A 350 18.81 -10.28 -17.62
CA THR A 350 17.51 -9.59 -17.64
C THR A 350 16.57 -10.08 -16.53
N PRO A 351 15.48 -9.36 -16.20
CA PRO A 351 14.47 -9.83 -15.24
C PRO A 351 13.84 -11.17 -15.65
N LEU A 352 13.70 -11.42 -16.96
CA LEU A 352 13.22 -12.69 -17.50
C LEU A 352 14.18 -13.86 -17.18
N GLU A 353 15.47 -13.61 -17.10
CA GLU A 353 16.49 -14.61 -16.76
C GLU A 353 16.65 -14.79 -15.25
N MET A 354 16.41 -13.73 -14.46
CA MET A 354 16.26 -13.84 -13.01
C MET A 354 15.11 -14.79 -12.64
N ILE A 355 13.94 -14.67 -13.28
CA ILE A 355 12.81 -15.61 -13.05
C ILE A 355 13.20 -17.04 -13.46
N LYS A 356 13.79 -17.24 -14.65
CA LYS A 356 14.26 -18.56 -15.11
C LYS A 356 15.26 -19.21 -14.15
N THR A 357 16.06 -18.40 -13.44
CA THR A 357 17.06 -18.87 -12.48
C THR A 357 16.41 -19.20 -11.14
N ALA A 358 15.57 -18.32 -10.61
CA ALA A 358 14.78 -18.56 -9.40
C ALA A 358 13.90 -19.82 -9.53
N LEU A 359 13.23 -20.02 -10.67
CA LEU A 359 12.43 -21.21 -10.96
C LEU A 359 13.21 -22.54 -10.95
N LYS A 360 14.54 -22.51 -11.16
CA LYS A 360 15.41 -23.69 -11.09
C LYS A 360 15.92 -23.97 -9.67
N THR A 361 16.03 -22.94 -8.84
CA THR A 361 16.46 -23.07 -7.43
C THR A 361 15.28 -23.34 -6.48
N GLU A 362 14.09 -22.85 -6.81
CA GLU A 362 12.84 -23.04 -6.04
C GLU A 362 12.23 -24.43 -6.28
N VAL A 363 12.85 -25.45 -5.67
CA VAL A 363 12.38 -26.84 -5.72
C VAL A 363 10.98 -27.01 -5.09
N ASN A 364 10.72 -26.29 -3.99
CA ASN A 364 9.55 -26.49 -3.12
C ASN A 364 8.38 -25.52 -3.38
N MET A 365 8.42 -24.72 -4.45
CA MET A 365 7.33 -23.77 -4.73
C MET A 365 6.03 -24.47 -5.19
N SER A 366 4.90 -23.97 -4.71
CA SER A 366 3.56 -24.42 -5.11
C SER A 366 3.32 -24.34 -6.62
N ALA A 367 2.56 -25.30 -7.14
CA ALA A 367 2.12 -25.31 -8.54
C ALA A 367 1.32 -24.05 -8.95
N THR A 368 0.61 -23.42 -8.00
CA THR A 368 -0.07 -22.12 -8.23
C THR A 368 0.91 -21.01 -8.56
N ASP A 369 2.04 -20.97 -7.87
CA ASP A 369 2.99 -19.87 -7.92
C ASP A 369 4.04 -20.09 -9.02
N ARG A 370 4.39 -21.36 -9.31
CA ARG A 370 5.06 -21.73 -10.57
C ARG A 370 4.27 -21.26 -11.79
N ARG A 371 2.95 -21.54 -11.84
CA ARG A 371 2.08 -21.07 -12.93
C ARG A 371 1.95 -19.55 -12.99
N ARG A 372 1.99 -18.84 -11.84
CA ARG A 372 2.03 -17.36 -11.82
C ARG A 372 3.34 -16.85 -12.42
N ALA A 373 4.49 -17.38 -12.00
CA ALA A 373 5.81 -17.00 -12.52
C ALA A 373 5.96 -17.28 -14.02
N GLU A 374 5.44 -18.41 -14.52
CA GLU A 374 5.38 -18.73 -15.96
C GLU A 374 4.55 -17.69 -16.75
N ASN A 375 3.40 -17.25 -16.21
CA ASN A 375 2.61 -16.18 -16.83
C ASN A 375 3.34 -14.82 -16.81
N ALA A 376 4.10 -14.53 -15.74
CA ALA A 376 4.95 -13.34 -15.67
C ALA A 376 6.09 -13.37 -16.71
N MET A 377 6.73 -14.52 -16.91
CA MET A 377 7.71 -14.72 -17.99
C MET A 377 7.09 -14.49 -19.37
N LEU A 378 5.88 -14.99 -19.62
CA LEU A 378 5.17 -14.78 -20.89
C LEU A 378 4.79 -13.31 -21.14
N ARG A 379 4.62 -12.50 -20.09
CA ARG A 379 4.41 -11.05 -20.20
C ARG A 379 5.72 -10.32 -20.53
N LEU A 380 6.78 -10.54 -19.74
CA LEU A 380 8.11 -9.98 -20.01
C LEU A 380 8.59 -10.33 -21.42
N GLY A 381 8.43 -11.58 -21.87
CA GLY A 381 8.80 -12.03 -23.21
C GLY A 381 8.03 -11.38 -24.36
N ARG A 382 6.88 -10.74 -24.10
CA ARG A 382 6.19 -9.88 -25.08
C ARG A 382 6.77 -8.47 -25.06
N SER A 383 6.96 -7.90 -23.87
CA SER A 383 7.46 -6.52 -23.71
C SER A 383 8.88 -6.32 -24.24
N THR A 384 9.73 -7.34 -24.16
CA THR A 384 11.11 -7.28 -24.69
C THR A 384 11.19 -7.36 -26.22
N GLY A 385 10.08 -7.55 -26.94
CA GLY A 385 10.06 -7.73 -28.39
C GLY A 385 10.79 -8.98 -28.91
N ALA A 386 11.30 -9.82 -28.00
CA ALA A 386 12.09 -10.99 -28.32
C ALA A 386 11.24 -12.01 -29.10
N LYS A 387 11.55 -12.21 -30.38
CA LYS A 387 11.06 -13.36 -31.14
C LYS A 387 11.56 -14.64 -30.46
N ILE A 388 10.71 -15.23 -29.62
CA ILE A 388 10.84 -16.62 -29.18
C ILE A 388 10.58 -17.48 -30.42
N SER A 389 11.61 -17.69 -31.24
CA SER A 389 11.53 -18.54 -32.41
C SER A 389 11.15 -19.96 -31.96
N PRO A 390 10.00 -20.51 -32.39
CA PRO A 390 9.77 -21.94 -32.24
C PRO A 390 10.84 -22.68 -33.06
N SER A 391 11.33 -23.81 -32.53
CA SER A 391 12.32 -24.63 -33.24
C SER A 391 11.78 -25.02 -34.63
N ALA A 392 12.62 -24.92 -35.65
CA ALA A 392 12.15 -24.87 -37.02
C ALA A 392 11.70 -26.23 -37.59
N THR A 393 10.53 -26.21 -38.23
CA THR A 393 10.16 -27.16 -39.29
C THR A 393 10.02 -26.37 -40.60
N PRO A 394 10.67 -26.79 -41.71
CA PRO A 394 10.61 -26.02 -42.96
C PRO A 394 9.29 -26.27 -43.72
N GLY A 395 8.49 -25.23 -43.96
CA GLY A 395 7.25 -25.38 -44.73
C GLY A 395 6.41 -24.11 -44.95
N SER A 396 6.52 -23.55 -46.16
CA SER A 396 5.50 -22.78 -46.90
C SER A 396 5.02 -21.38 -46.45
N SER A 397 5.05 -20.46 -47.42
CA SER A 397 4.14 -19.31 -47.67
C SER A 397 4.02 -18.14 -46.67
N SER A 398 3.98 -16.92 -47.22
CA SER A 398 3.98 -15.63 -46.51
C SER A 398 2.69 -15.33 -45.73
N PRO A 399 2.75 -14.81 -44.48
CA PRO A 399 1.56 -14.60 -43.63
C PRO A 399 0.81 -13.27 -43.85
N ALA A 400 1.30 -12.38 -44.72
CA ALA A 400 0.84 -10.98 -44.78
C ALA A 400 -0.62 -10.81 -45.24
N THR A 401 -1.10 -11.61 -46.19
CA THR A 401 -2.48 -11.53 -46.73
C THR A 401 -3.52 -12.20 -45.82
N GLU A 402 -3.14 -13.27 -45.12
CA GLU A 402 -4.07 -14.01 -44.26
C GLU A 402 -4.48 -13.20 -43.01
N ALA A 403 -3.59 -12.32 -42.52
CA ALA A 403 -3.87 -11.43 -41.40
C ALA A 403 -5.02 -10.44 -41.71
N ALA A 404 -5.04 -9.85 -42.92
CA ALA A 404 -6.11 -8.96 -43.36
C ALA A 404 -7.45 -9.69 -43.50
N ALA A 405 -7.43 -10.89 -44.10
CA ALA A 405 -8.61 -11.74 -44.23
C ALA A 405 -9.19 -12.17 -42.87
N LYS A 406 -8.34 -12.45 -41.88
CA LYS A 406 -8.74 -12.77 -40.50
C LYS A 406 -9.29 -11.54 -39.75
N ALA A 407 -8.72 -10.35 -39.96
CA ALA A 407 -9.23 -9.11 -39.36
C ALA A 407 -10.68 -8.84 -39.79
N SER A 408 -10.99 -9.01 -41.09
CA SER A 408 -12.34 -8.83 -41.67
C SER A 408 -13.42 -9.75 -41.08
N ARG A 409 -13.06 -10.84 -40.37
CA ARG A 409 -14.00 -11.76 -39.69
C ARG A 409 -14.10 -11.55 -38.18
N THR A 410 -13.44 -10.53 -37.63
CA THR A 410 -13.51 -10.22 -36.19
C THR A 410 -14.80 -9.47 -35.87
N VAL A 411 -15.53 -9.98 -34.87
CA VAL A 411 -16.76 -9.38 -34.34
C VAL A 411 -16.58 -9.15 -32.85
N LEU A 412 -17.05 -8.00 -32.37
CA LEU A 412 -17.03 -7.63 -30.95
C LEU A 412 -18.48 -7.59 -30.44
N THR A 413 -18.89 -8.65 -29.73
CA THR A 413 -20.23 -8.74 -29.13
C THR A 413 -20.27 -7.90 -27.86
N VAL A 414 -21.11 -6.86 -27.85
CA VAL A 414 -21.39 -6.01 -26.69
C VAL A 414 -22.65 -6.53 -25.98
N THR A 415 -22.60 -6.59 -24.66
CA THR A 415 -23.74 -6.98 -23.81
C THR A 415 -23.80 -6.09 -22.57
N ALA A 416 -24.90 -5.34 -22.45
CA ALA A 416 -25.17 -4.26 -21.52
C ALA A 416 -26.58 -4.44 -20.91
N CYS A 417 -26.73 -4.16 -19.62
CA CYS A 417 -27.97 -4.38 -18.87
C CYS A 417 -28.72 -3.09 -18.50
N ILE A 418 -28.23 -1.92 -18.94
CA ILE A 418 -28.79 -0.60 -18.61
C ILE A 418 -29.25 0.15 -19.87
N VAL A 419 -28.60 -0.09 -21.02
CA VAL A 419 -28.92 0.57 -22.29
C VAL A 419 -28.94 -0.49 -23.39
N ASP A 420 -30.12 -1.04 -23.66
CA ASP A 420 -30.29 -2.13 -24.63
C ASP A 420 -29.91 -1.73 -26.06
N ASP A 421 -29.95 -0.44 -26.40
CA ASP A 421 -29.47 0.08 -27.68
C ASP A 421 -27.96 -0.18 -27.91
N LEU A 422 -27.17 -0.46 -26.87
CA LEU A 422 -25.77 -0.88 -27.01
C LEU A 422 -25.60 -2.40 -27.22
N ASN A 423 -26.66 -3.21 -27.07
CA ASN A 423 -26.59 -4.66 -27.24
C ASN A 423 -26.49 -5.06 -28.71
N GLY A 424 -25.45 -5.81 -29.08
CA GLY A 424 -25.30 -6.35 -30.43
C GLY A 424 -23.88 -6.76 -30.80
N ASP A 425 -23.75 -7.29 -32.01
CA ASP A 425 -22.47 -7.64 -32.64
C ASP A 425 -21.92 -6.45 -33.44
N TYR A 426 -20.72 -5.98 -33.09
CA TYR A 426 -20.03 -4.91 -33.80
C TYR A 426 -19.00 -5.53 -34.77
N GLY A 427 -19.24 -5.37 -36.08
CA GLY A 427 -18.37 -5.87 -37.15
C GLY A 427 -17.31 -4.85 -37.53
N MET A 428 -16.08 -5.29 -37.81
CA MET A 428 -14.99 -4.39 -38.20
C MET A 428 -15.25 -3.79 -39.60
N MET A 429 -15.20 -2.47 -39.70
CA MET A 429 -15.29 -1.75 -40.98
C MET A 429 -13.96 -1.85 -41.75
N SER A 430 -13.99 -1.50 -43.04
CA SER A 430 -12.77 -1.28 -43.84
C SER A 430 -12.05 0.04 -43.51
N GLY A 431 -12.74 0.97 -42.85
CA GLY A 431 -12.20 2.26 -42.42
C GLY A 431 -11.41 2.19 -41.11
N PHE A 432 -10.33 2.98 -41.06
CA PHE A 432 -9.59 3.29 -39.83
C PHE A 432 -9.86 4.73 -39.43
N GLN A 433 -10.04 4.97 -38.13
CA GLN A 433 -10.10 6.32 -37.57
C GLN A 433 -9.01 6.49 -36.51
N ASN A 434 -8.30 7.63 -36.52
CA ASN A 434 -7.24 7.94 -35.56
C ASN A 434 -6.16 6.83 -35.47
N GLY A 435 -5.89 6.14 -36.60
CA GLY A 435 -4.96 5.01 -36.69
C GLY A 435 -5.46 3.69 -36.07
N LYS A 436 -6.76 3.57 -35.76
CA LYS A 436 -7.39 2.40 -35.15
C LYS A 436 -8.58 1.89 -35.99
N PRO A 437 -8.90 0.59 -35.96
CA PRO A 437 -10.05 0.05 -36.68
C PRO A 437 -11.37 0.58 -36.09
N THR A 438 -12.33 0.95 -36.93
CA THR A 438 -13.70 1.27 -36.52
C THR A 438 -14.59 0.03 -36.64
N TYR A 439 -15.55 -0.14 -35.72
CA TYR A 439 -16.54 -1.21 -35.77
C TYR A 439 -17.95 -0.65 -35.84
N GLU A 440 -18.80 -1.22 -36.68
CA GLU A 440 -20.20 -0.83 -36.86
C GLU A 440 -21.13 -1.90 -36.27
N LYS A 441 -22.14 -1.47 -35.52
CA LYS A 441 -23.17 -2.36 -34.95
C LYS A 441 -24.00 -2.98 -36.07
N ALA A 442 -24.04 -4.31 -36.13
CA ALA A 442 -24.94 -5.03 -37.02
C ALA A 442 -26.41 -4.74 -36.62
N THR A 443 -27.11 -3.97 -37.46
CA THR A 443 -28.54 -3.68 -37.31
C THR A 443 -29.36 -4.93 -37.63
N THR A 444 -30.05 -5.47 -36.62
CA THR A 444 -30.77 -6.74 -36.72
C THR A 444 -32.18 -6.64 -37.31
N HIS A 445 -32.84 -5.47 -37.21
CA HIS A 445 -34.17 -5.23 -37.79
C HIS A 445 -34.34 -3.79 -38.29
N ALA A 446 -35.26 -3.62 -39.24
CA ALA A 446 -35.47 -2.42 -40.06
C ALA A 446 -36.18 -1.24 -39.34
N SER A 447 -35.84 -0.98 -38.07
CA SER A 447 -36.25 0.27 -37.40
C SER A 447 -35.34 1.43 -37.82
N SER A 448 -35.84 2.66 -37.74
CA SER A 448 -35.14 3.88 -38.16
C SER A 448 -34.05 4.37 -37.19
N GLN A 449 -33.48 3.48 -36.38
CA GLN A 449 -32.33 3.81 -35.53
C GLN A 449 -31.10 4.12 -36.37
N LYS A 450 -30.37 5.17 -35.98
CA LYS A 450 -29.05 5.49 -36.56
C LYS A 450 -28.06 4.37 -36.24
N PRO A 451 -27.11 4.06 -37.15
CA PRO A 451 -26.06 3.10 -36.85
C PRO A 451 -25.22 3.55 -35.64
N LEU A 452 -24.67 2.57 -34.92
CA LEU A 452 -23.80 2.79 -33.77
C LEU A 452 -22.39 2.30 -34.09
N TYR A 453 -21.41 3.15 -33.81
CA TYR A 453 -20.01 2.89 -34.10
C TYR A 453 -19.22 2.77 -32.80
N MET A 454 -18.25 1.85 -32.79
CA MET A 454 -17.24 1.72 -31.74
C MET A 454 -15.88 2.07 -32.32
N PHE A 455 -15.24 3.09 -31.75
CA PHE A 455 -14.04 3.75 -32.30
C PHE A 455 -13.14 4.31 -31.20
N PHE A 456 -11.96 4.82 -31.58
CA PHE A 456 -10.96 5.37 -30.66
C PHE A 456 -10.97 6.90 -30.66
N HIS A 457 -11.33 7.52 -29.53
CA HIS A 457 -11.58 8.95 -29.44
C HIS A 457 -10.34 9.75 -28.98
N GLN A 458 -9.50 10.14 -29.95
CA GLN A 458 -8.19 10.74 -29.67
C GLN A 458 -8.24 12.03 -28.82
N ARG A 459 -9.23 12.92 -29.03
CA ARG A 459 -9.30 14.24 -28.37
C ARG A 459 -9.54 14.20 -26.85
N LEU A 460 -10.25 13.19 -26.34
CA LEU A 460 -10.70 13.14 -24.95
C LEU A 460 -9.74 12.38 -24.03
N ALA A 461 -8.70 11.74 -24.59
CA ALA A 461 -7.83 10.77 -23.93
C ALA A 461 -8.53 9.55 -23.29
N THR A 462 -9.86 9.46 -23.36
CA THR A 462 -10.69 8.41 -22.74
C THR A 462 -10.53 7.02 -23.35
N GLY A 463 -9.94 6.92 -24.55
CA GLY A 463 -9.63 5.66 -25.21
C GLY A 463 -10.71 5.26 -26.21
N TRP A 464 -11.31 4.09 -26.01
CA TRP A 464 -12.35 3.55 -26.90
C TRP A 464 -13.74 3.97 -26.43
N CYS A 465 -14.66 4.18 -27.36
CA CYS A 465 -16.03 4.59 -27.07
C CYS A 465 -17.04 4.03 -28.07
N ILE A 466 -18.33 4.12 -27.73
CA ILE A 466 -19.46 3.82 -28.61
C ILE A 466 -20.28 5.10 -28.83
N GLY A 467 -20.56 5.47 -30.07
CA GLY A 467 -21.27 6.70 -30.45
C GLY A 467 -22.05 6.58 -31.77
N LEU A 468 -22.76 7.65 -32.15
CA LEU A 468 -23.64 7.69 -33.33
C LEU A 468 -22.93 8.05 -34.63
N ASP A 469 -21.79 8.74 -34.54
CA ASP A 469 -20.97 9.17 -35.67
C ASP A 469 -19.51 9.18 -35.18
N PRO A 470 -18.59 8.44 -35.83
CA PRO A 470 -17.18 8.46 -35.45
C PRO A 470 -16.55 9.84 -35.65
N THR A 471 -16.99 10.59 -36.67
CA THR A 471 -16.37 11.86 -37.10
C THR A 471 -16.86 13.08 -36.33
N SER A 472 -17.96 12.96 -35.59
CA SER A 472 -18.57 14.04 -34.82
C SER A 472 -17.84 14.30 -33.50
N ASP A 473 -17.72 15.58 -33.12
CA ASP A 473 -17.27 16.03 -31.79
C ASP A 473 -18.36 15.89 -30.70
N SER A 474 -19.46 15.17 -30.97
CA SER A 474 -20.52 14.91 -30.00
C SER A 474 -20.11 13.86 -28.97
N ASP A 475 -20.45 14.08 -27.69
CA ASP A 475 -20.19 13.15 -26.60
C ASP A 475 -20.67 11.72 -26.95
N PRO A 476 -19.77 10.71 -26.97
CA PRO A 476 -20.17 9.33 -27.21
C PRO A 476 -21.09 8.84 -26.10
N LEU A 477 -21.87 7.80 -26.38
CA LEU A 477 -22.86 7.23 -25.45
C LEU A 477 -22.19 6.46 -24.30
N ALA A 478 -21.05 5.82 -24.57
CA ALA A 478 -20.31 5.01 -23.61
C ALA A 478 -18.80 4.97 -23.89
N TYR A 479 -17.98 4.85 -22.85
CA TYR A 479 -16.51 4.77 -22.89
C TYR A 479 -16.03 3.41 -22.38
N ILE A 480 -15.20 2.71 -23.16
CA ILE A 480 -14.79 1.33 -22.92
C ILE A 480 -13.41 1.27 -22.25
N GLY A 481 -13.36 0.63 -21.08
CA GLY A 481 -12.18 0.43 -20.26
C GLY A 481 -11.98 1.50 -19.19
N GLN A 482 -10.95 1.33 -18.35
CA GLN A 482 -10.37 2.46 -17.64
C GLN A 482 -9.81 3.42 -18.69
N THR A 483 -10.02 4.73 -18.51
CA THR A 483 -9.65 5.85 -19.39
C THR A 483 -8.13 6.09 -19.53
N ILE A 484 -7.33 5.04 -19.31
CA ILE A 484 -5.87 4.98 -19.32
C ILE A 484 -5.39 3.83 -20.23
N SER A 485 -6.23 2.82 -20.47
CA SER A 485 -5.95 1.65 -21.31
C SER A 485 -5.93 2.02 -22.80
N LYS A 486 -4.81 2.59 -23.28
CA LYS A 486 -4.54 2.86 -24.71
C LYS A 486 -4.45 1.60 -25.61
N GLU A 487 -4.58 0.42 -25.01
CA GLU A 487 -4.64 -0.87 -25.71
C GLU A 487 -5.87 -0.97 -26.64
N ASP A 488 -5.79 -1.89 -27.61
CA ASP A 488 -6.84 -2.13 -28.59
C ASP A 488 -7.79 -3.25 -28.08
N PRO A 489 -9.14 -3.10 -28.17
CA PRO A 489 -10.11 -4.17 -28.01
C PRO A 489 -9.69 -5.50 -28.66
N CYS A 490 -9.09 -5.44 -29.84
CA CYS A 490 -8.62 -6.61 -30.57
C CYS A 490 -7.23 -7.12 -30.14
N SER A 491 -6.44 -6.37 -29.36
CA SER A 491 -5.18 -6.85 -28.78
C SER A 491 -5.36 -7.63 -27.47
N LYS A 492 -6.51 -7.47 -26.80
CA LYS A 492 -6.88 -8.26 -25.61
C LYS A 492 -7.16 -9.73 -26.00
N ALA A 493 -7.02 -10.64 -25.03
CA ALA A 493 -7.29 -12.06 -25.24
C ALA A 493 -8.79 -12.35 -25.48
N TYR A 494 -9.10 -13.42 -26.22
CA TYR A 494 -10.47 -13.91 -26.37
C TYR A 494 -11.11 -14.17 -25.00
N ALA A 495 -12.41 -13.87 -24.89
CA ALA A 495 -13.18 -13.88 -23.64
C ALA A 495 -12.72 -12.90 -22.52
N SER A 496 -11.79 -11.95 -22.78
CA SER A 496 -11.60 -10.83 -21.85
C SER A 496 -12.82 -9.92 -21.82
N THR A 497 -13.30 -9.54 -20.64
CA THR A 497 -14.36 -8.53 -20.46
C THR A 497 -13.76 -7.17 -20.10
N TRP A 498 -14.43 -6.09 -20.49
CA TRP A 498 -14.03 -4.71 -20.16
C TRP A 498 -15.18 -4.02 -19.40
N ARG A 499 -14.83 -3.22 -18.39
CA ARG A 499 -15.76 -2.27 -17.77
C ARG A 499 -16.06 -1.14 -18.74
N VAL A 500 -17.23 -0.52 -18.62
CA VAL A 500 -17.65 0.58 -19.47
C VAL A 500 -18.19 1.71 -18.59
N CYS A 501 -17.93 2.96 -18.93
CA CYS A 501 -18.55 4.13 -18.31
C CYS A 501 -19.61 4.69 -19.24
N TYR A 502 -20.85 4.82 -18.78
CA TYR A 502 -21.90 5.51 -19.53
C TYR A 502 -21.70 7.02 -19.45
N SER A 503 -21.95 7.70 -20.56
CA SER A 503 -21.75 9.14 -20.69
C SER A 503 -22.88 9.94 -20.03
N PRO A 504 -22.62 11.18 -19.55
CA PRO A 504 -23.66 12.09 -19.07
C PRO A 504 -24.75 12.44 -20.10
N SER A 505 -24.50 12.16 -21.39
CA SER A 505 -25.50 12.29 -22.47
C SER A 505 -26.55 11.15 -22.46
N VAL A 506 -26.34 10.08 -21.69
CA VAL A 506 -27.21 8.89 -21.62
C VAL A 506 -27.81 8.70 -20.22
N LEU A 507 -27.08 9.09 -19.16
CA LEU A 507 -27.53 9.03 -17.76
C LEU A 507 -27.25 10.38 -17.09
N SER A 508 -28.08 10.77 -16.12
CA SER A 508 -27.97 12.08 -15.43
C SER A 508 -26.68 12.32 -14.65
N ALA A 509 -25.83 11.30 -14.50
CA ALA A 509 -24.47 11.37 -14.00
C ALA A 509 -23.60 10.30 -14.68
N PRO A 510 -22.28 10.51 -14.85
CA PRO A 510 -21.39 9.51 -15.45
C PRO A 510 -21.32 8.26 -14.57
N TYR A 511 -21.76 7.12 -15.10
CA TYR A 511 -21.92 5.88 -14.34
C TYR A 511 -20.99 4.77 -14.84
N TRP A 512 -20.10 4.33 -13.95
CA TRP A 512 -19.23 3.19 -14.20
C TRP A 512 -20.00 1.87 -14.05
N ALA A 513 -20.24 1.20 -15.17
CA ALA A 513 -20.81 -0.13 -15.19
C ALA A 513 -19.91 -1.11 -14.41
N SER A 514 -20.54 -1.90 -13.54
CA SER A 514 -19.89 -3.11 -13.02
C SER A 514 -19.60 -4.08 -14.17
N SER A 515 -18.73 -5.06 -13.94
CA SER A 515 -18.51 -6.17 -14.88
C SER A 515 -19.70 -7.11 -15.05
N THR A 516 -20.83 -6.87 -14.35
CA THR A 516 -22.12 -7.54 -14.59
C THR A 516 -23.13 -6.63 -15.30
N HIS A 517 -22.91 -5.31 -15.37
CA HIS A 517 -23.81 -4.36 -16.04
C HIS A 517 -23.41 -4.07 -17.48
N MET A 518 -22.13 -4.26 -17.84
CA MET A 518 -21.71 -4.25 -19.24
C MET A 518 -20.44 -5.09 -19.44
N THR A 519 -20.40 -5.79 -20.57
CA THR A 519 -19.25 -6.57 -21.05
C THR A 519 -19.14 -6.40 -22.56
N VAL A 520 -17.92 -6.57 -23.08
CA VAL A 520 -17.65 -6.70 -24.52
C VAL A 520 -16.78 -7.94 -24.69
N SER A 521 -17.05 -8.75 -25.71
CA SER A 521 -16.36 -10.02 -25.94
C SER A 521 -15.97 -10.19 -27.40
N LYS A 522 -14.70 -10.56 -27.64
CA LYS A 522 -14.17 -10.80 -28.99
C LYS A 522 -14.57 -12.21 -29.48
N ARG A 523 -15.17 -12.27 -30.67
CA ARG A 523 -15.59 -13.51 -31.35
C ARG A 523 -15.13 -13.51 -32.81
N PHE A 524 -15.04 -14.69 -33.41
CA PHE A 524 -14.98 -14.82 -34.87
C PHE A 524 -16.39 -15.07 -35.40
N ARG A 525 -16.75 -14.39 -36.48
CA ARG A 525 -17.88 -14.80 -37.32
C ARG A 525 -17.46 -16.10 -38.02
N ARG A 526 -18.22 -17.18 -37.78
CA ARG A 526 -18.05 -18.46 -38.49
C ARG A 526 -18.55 -18.32 -39.93
#